data_AF-A0A0F9R962-F1
#
_entry.id   AF-A0A0F9R962-F1
#
_cell.length_a   1.000
_cell.length_b   1.000
_cell.length_c   1.000
_cell.angle_alpha   90.00
_cell.angle_beta   90.00
_cell.angle_gamma   90.00
#
_symmetry.space_group_name_H-M   'P 1'
#
loop_
_entity.id
_entity.type
_entity.pdbx_description
1 polymer ?
#
loop_
_entity_poly.entity_id
_entity_poly.type
_entity_poly.pdbx_seq_one_letter_code
_entity_poly.pdbx_strand_id
1 'polypeptide(L)' 'MAPQQNENTEPGTADERNPRITFALRPEDWEQLDRVAKARRSSVSQLCREIVGAALDAGYANA' A
#
# COMPACT_ATOMS: atom_id res chain seq x y z
N MET A 1 -7.38 26.70 42.01
CA MET A 1 -7.25 25.24 41.81
C MET A 1 -8.03 24.90 40.54
N ALA A 2 -7.34 24.67 39.42
CA ALA A 2 -7.94 24.39 38.11
C ALA A 2 -7.64 22.92 37.73
N PRO A 3 -8.65 22.08 37.46
CA PRO A 3 -8.45 20.74 36.94
C PRO A 3 -8.34 20.81 35.41
N GLN A 4 -7.29 20.27 34.82
CA GLN A 4 -7.28 19.89 33.39
C GLN A 4 -6.47 18.61 33.22
N GLN A 5 -7.17 17.48 33.24
CA GLN A 5 -6.68 16.23 32.68
C GLN A 5 -6.66 16.43 31.17
N ASN A 6 -5.48 16.76 30.62
CA ASN A 6 -5.25 16.71 29.19
C ASN A 6 -5.51 15.27 28.73
N GLU A 7 -6.59 15.10 27.97
CA GLU A 7 -6.76 14.00 27.04
C GLU A 7 -5.62 14.06 26.02
N ASN A 8 -4.51 13.40 26.34
CA ASN A 8 -3.49 13.09 25.34
C ASN A 8 -4.07 11.99 24.44
N THR A 9 -4.89 12.44 23.48
CA THR A 9 -5.04 11.93 22.12
C THR A 9 -4.07 10.80 21.83
N GLU A 10 -4.54 9.54 21.82
CA GLU A 10 -3.79 8.42 21.25
C GLU A 10 -3.54 8.74 19.77
N PRO A 11 -2.28 8.97 19.35
CA PRO A 11 -1.96 8.96 17.95
C PRO A 11 -1.87 7.49 17.57
N GLY A 12 -2.97 6.90 17.12
CA GLY A 12 -2.91 5.65 16.36
C GLY A 12 -1.86 5.84 15.28
N THR A 13 -0.74 5.15 15.41
CA THR A 13 0.47 5.40 14.64
C THR A 13 0.11 5.26 13.17
N ALA A 14 0.53 6.22 12.34
CA ALA A 14 0.28 6.20 10.89
C ALA A 14 0.77 4.90 10.21
N ASP A 15 1.59 4.12 10.90
CA ASP A 15 2.05 2.77 10.54
C ASP A 15 0.90 1.75 10.48
N GLU A 16 -0.11 1.81 11.37
CA GLU A 16 -1.28 0.92 11.33
C GLU A 16 -2.16 1.15 10.09
N ARG A 17 -2.13 2.35 9.52
CA ARG A 17 -2.94 2.69 8.33
C ARG A 17 -2.35 2.17 7.03
N ASN A 18 -1.11 1.64 7.03
CA ASN A 18 -0.42 1.24 5.81
C ASN A 18 0.16 -0.17 5.96
N PRO A 19 -0.70 -1.22 5.86
CA PRO A 19 -0.25 -2.59 6.03
C PRO A 19 0.88 -2.90 5.04
N ARG A 20 2.02 -3.36 5.58
CA ARG A 20 3.12 -3.88 4.77
C ARG A 20 2.76 -5.29 4.31
N ILE A 21 2.78 -5.48 3.00
CA ILE A 21 2.52 -6.79 2.38
C ILE A 21 3.78 -7.21 1.63
N THR A 22 4.22 -8.44 1.89
CA THR A 22 5.36 -9.05 1.21
C THR A 22 4.85 -10.08 0.21
N PHE A 23 5.34 -10.02 -1.03
CA PHE A 23 4.99 -10.98 -2.07
C PHE A 23 6.23 -11.79 -2.46
N ALA A 24 6.06 -13.10 -2.61
CA ALA A 24 7.06 -13.94 -3.25
C ALA A 24 6.75 -13.97 -4.75
N LEU A 25 7.63 -13.38 -5.56
CA LEU A 25 7.53 -13.37 -7.01
C LEU A 25 8.60 -14.29 -7.60
N ARG A 26 8.28 -14.91 -8.74
CA ARG A 26 9.31 -15.57 -9.54
C ARG A 26 10.26 -14.50 -10.11
N PRO A 27 11.54 -14.83 -10.36
CA PRO A 27 12.50 -13.87 -10.91
C PRO A 27 12.01 -13.19 -12.21
N GLU A 28 11.39 -13.96 -13.10
CA GLU A 28 10.86 -13.46 -14.38
C GLU A 28 9.74 -12.42 -14.19
N ASP A 29 8.83 -12.68 -13.26
CA ASP A 29 7.72 -11.75 -12.95
C ASP A 29 8.27 -10.45 -12.33
N TRP A 30 9.32 -10.55 -11.50
CA TRP A 30 10.01 -9.39 -10.92
C TRP A 30 10.71 -8.54 -11.99
N GLU A 31 11.45 -9.16 -12.91
CA GLU A 31 12.12 -8.45 -14.00
C GLU A 31 11.13 -7.73 -14.91
N GLN A 32 9.97 -8.34 -15.17
CA GLN A 32 8.90 -7.71 -15.93
C GLN A 32 8.31 -6.50 -15.19
N LEU A 33 8.03 -6.63 -13.89
CA LEU A 33 7.54 -5.54 -13.04
C LEU A 33 8.52 -4.37 -13.00
N ASP A 34 9.80 -4.63 -12.79
CA ASP A 34 10.84 -3.59 -12.77
C ASP A 34 10.97 -2.88 -14.12
N ARG A 35 10.93 -3.61 -15.24
CA ARG A 35 10.97 -3.03 -16.58
C ARG A 35 9.78 -2.10 -16.83
N VAL A 36 8.57 -2.51 -16.45
CA VAL A 36 7.35 -1.70 -16.61
C VAL A 36 7.39 -0.47 -15.71
N ALA A 37 7.83 -0.61 -14.47
CA ALA A 37 7.96 0.51 -13.53
C ALA A 37 8.91 1.58 -14.09
N LYS A 38 10.08 1.16 -14.61
CA LYS A 38 11.05 2.06 -15.27
C LYS A 38 10.46 2.76 -16.50
N ALA A 39 9.78 2.01 -17.38
CA ALA A 39 9.15 2.58 -18.57
C ALA A 39 8.09 3.65 -18.22
N ARG A 40 7.37 3.46 -17.10
CA ARG A 40 6.35 4.40 -16.60
C ARG A 40 6.91 5.50 -15.69
N ARG A 41 8.24 5.56 -15.47
CA ARG A 41 8.90 6.46 -14.50
C ARG A 41 8.26 6.39 -13.11
N SER A 42 7.87 5.19 -12.69
CA SER A 42 7.19 4.92 -11.42
C SER A 42 7.99 3.93 -10.58
N SER A 43 7.66 3.81 -9.29
CA SER A 43 8.25 2.80 -8.41
C SER A 43 7.52 1.46 -8.55
N VAL A 44 8.23 0.35 -8.32
CA VAL A 44 7.61 -1.00 -8.33
C VAL A 44 6.49 -1.08 -7.29
N SER A 45 6.67 -0.47 -6.11
CA SER A 45 5.64 -0.44 -5.07
C SER A 45 4.37 0.30 -5.51
N GLN A 46 4.51 1.43 -6.21
CA GLN A 46 3.36 2.16 -6.76
C GLN A 46 2.65 1.35 -7.84
N LEU A 47 3.41 0.72 -8.74
CA LEU A 47 2.87 -0.15 -9.78
C LEU A 47 2.11 -1.35 -9.16
N CYS A 48 2.66 -2.00 -8.13
CA CYS A 48 1.99 -3.07 -7.41
C CYS A 48 0.68 -2.59 -6.75
N ARG A 49 0.67 -1.39 -6.15
CA ARG A 49 -0.54 -0.82 -5.56
C ARG A 49 -1.62 -0.55 -6.62
N GLU A 50 -1.24 -0.05 -7.80
CA GLU A 50 -2.18 0.13 -8.93
C GLU A 50 -2.76 -1.20 -9.40
N ILE A 51 -1.93 -2.23 -9.55
CA ILE A 51 -2.37 -3.57 -9.99
C ILE A 51 -3.33 -4.20 -8.98
N VAL A 52 -2.96 -4.19 -7.69
CA VAL A 52 -3.81 -4.74 -6.62
C VAL A 52 -5.12 -3.96 -6.53
N GLY A 53 -5.08 -2.64 -6.60
CA GLY A 53 -6.27 -1.80 -6.60
C GLY A 53 -7.22 -2.16 -7.74
N ALA A 54 -6.71 -2.23 -8.98
CA ALA A 54 -7.50 -2.60 -10.15
C ALA A 54 -8.10 -4.02 -10.04
N ALA A 55 -7.36 -4.98 -9.47
CA ALA A 55 -7.85 -6.34 -9.25
C ALA A 55 -8.96 -6.38 -8.19
N LEU A 56 -8.82 -5.62 -7.10
CA LEU A 56 -9.86 -5.50 -6.07
C LEU A 56 -11.11 -4.82 -6.63
N ASP A 57 -10.97 -3.72 -7.36
CA ASP A 57 -12.10 -3.02 -7.99
C ASP A 57 -12.83 -3.94 -8.98
N ALA A 58 -12.11 -4.73 -9.78
CA ALA A 58 -12.71 -5.70 -10.68
C ALA A 58 -13.41 -6.86 -9.94
N GLY A 59 -12.85 -7.33 -8.82
CA GLY A 59 -13.46 -8.37 -7.99
C GLY A 59 -14.71 -7.89 -7.26
N TYR A 60 -14.72 -6.65 -6.76
CA TYR A 60 -15.87 -6.03 -6.10
C TYR A 60 -16.96 -5.59 -7.09
N ALA A 61 -16.61 -5.17 -8.31
CA ALA A 61 -17.60 -4.80 -9.32
C ALA A 61 -18.33 -6.01 -9.94
N ASN A 62 -17.72 -7.20 -9.87
CA ASN A 62 -18.31 -8.46 -10.35
C ASN A 62 -18.99 -9.29 -9.24
N ALA A 63 -19.01 -8.80 -8.01
CA ALA A 63 -19.69 -9.41 -6.85
C ALA A 63 -21.07 -8.76 -6.63
#